data_AF-A0A938MV46-F1
#
_entry.id   AF-A0A938MV46-F1
#
_cell.length_a   1.000
_cell.length_b   1.000
_cell.length_c   1.000
_cell.angle_alpha   90.00
_cell.angle_beta   90.00
_cell.angle_gamma   90.00
#
_symmetry.space_group_name_H-M   'P 1'
#
loop_
_entity.id
_entity.type
_entity.pdbx_description
1 polymer ?
#
loop_
_entity_poly.entity_id
_entity_poly.type
_entity_poly.pdbx_seq_one_letter_code
_entity_poly.pdbx_strand_id
1 'polypeptide(L)'
;MIGPRTWRWRANAGCVQFCTRVRRSWRRICTSWGWTSTTDGVLSVRASWRGESPSLTGPDKGAYCVRVVRGNRVPFAECDMSTDVSRPAAVFPGLAGKIVLVTGAGRGIGRAIAEEFAKQKCHLMLVDLDQRVEGTAAEMAAAHGTKVDYRLADVTDSARVKEVVEETVQPYGKGLDVLVNNAGITRDGLAMRMSDADWNAVISTNLTGTHNFCKAAIRYLRKANGVAINISSIVGVVGNVGQANYCAAKGGVISYTKALAIEVPTVRFAVICPGFINTDMTAGLAQETKDYFVGKTAMKRMAEPWEIGQAVVQAAADYGNSYKSCPIVMVAGGMELGG
;
A
#
# COMPACT_ATOMS: atom_id res chain seq x y z
N MET A 1 47.44 10.44 2.73
CA MET A 1 46.63 11.68 2.85
C MET A 1 45.29 11.47 2.17
N ILE A 2 44.23 11.24 2.93
CA ILE A 2 42.86 11.11 2.41
C ILE A 2 42.24 12.51 2.45
N GLY A 3 41.87 13.04 1.28
CA GLY A 3 41.25 14.38 1.17
C GLY A 3 39.88 14.48 1.85
N PRO A 4 39.39 15.70 2.12
CA PRO A 4 38.12 15.93 2.81
C PRO A 4 36.95 15.33 2.02
N ARG A 5 36.15 14.48 2.67
CA ARG A 5 34.91 13.94 2.09
C ARG A 5 33.71 14.83 2.42
N THR A 6 32.94 15.21 1.41
CA THR A 6 31.68 15.95 1.52
C THR A 6 30.48 15.02 1.53
N TRP A 7 29.55 15.21 2.46
CA TRP A 7 28.26 14.49 2.51
C TRP A 7 27.12 15.49 2.28
N ARG A 8 26.13 15.15 1.43
CA ARG A 8 24.95 15.96 1.13
C ARG A 8 23.71 15.34 1.79
N TRP A 9 22.86 16.17 2.39
CA TRP A 9 21.59 15.77 3.00
C TRP A 9 20.47 16.67 2.46
N ARG A 10 19.29 16.13 2.18
CA ARG A 10 18.09 16.91 1.83
C ARG A 10 17.22 17.06 3.08
N ALA A 11 16.92 18.30 3.46
CA ALA A 11 15.86 18.62 4.41
C ALA A 11 14.77 19.41 3.67
N ASN A 12 13.50 19.04 3.82
CA ASN A 12 12.40 19.81 3.26
C ASN A 12 12.18 21.11 4.06
N ALA A 13 11.90 22.18 3.33
CA ALA A 13 11.87 23.55 3.83
C ALA A 13 10.75 23.77 4.88
N GLY A 14 11.15 24.23 6.07
CA GLY A 14 10.25 24.72 7.11
C GLY A 14 10.72 24.36 8.52
N CYS A 15 11.20 25.38 9.26
CA CYS A 15 11.60 25.36 10.67
C CYS A 15 13.02 24.87 11.01
N VAL A 16 13.88 25.82 11.40
CA VAL A 16 15.10 25.57 12.19
C VAL A 16 14.90 26.18 13.57
N GLN A 17 14.79 25.36 14.61
CA GLN A 17 14.94 25.78 16.01
C GLN A 17 16.00 24.89 16.67
N PHE A 18 17.00 25.54 17.28
CA PHE A 18 18.32 24.97 17.58
C PHE A 18 18.37 24.31 18.96
N CYS A 19 18.82 23.04 19.05
CA CYS A 19 19.05 22.37 20.34
C CYS A 19 20.54 22.46 20.73
N THR A 20 20.85 23.22 21.78
CA THR A 20 22.21 23.46 22.30
C THR A 20 22.91 22.22 22.87
N ARG A 21 22.24 21.07 22.97
CA ARG A 21 22.77 19.85 23.62
C ARG A 21 23.68 19.01 22.71
N VAL A 22 23.46 19.00 21.39
CA VAL A 22 24.31 18.28 20.41
C VAL A 22 25.76 18.80 20.42
N ARG A 23 25.93 20.08 20.72
CA ARG A 23 27.24 20.76 20.82
C ARG A 23 28.16 20.21 21.92
N ARG A 24 27.66 19.53 22.95
CA ARG A 24 28.50 19.08 24.08
C ARG A 24 29.16 17.71 23.83
N SER A 25 28.46 16.76 23.20
CA SER A 25 29.01 15.41 22.98
C SER A 25 30.02 15.36 21.84
N TRP A 26 29.90 16.24 20.84
CA TRP A 26 30.74 16.23 19.63
C TRP A 26 31.97 17.16 19.70
N ARG A 27 32.12 17.94 20.78
CA ARG A 27 33.24 18.88 20.97
C ARG A 27 34.60 18.21 21.21
N ARG A 28 34.66 16.89 21.42
CA ARG A 28 35.93 16.19 21.66
C ARG A 28 36.67 15.79 20.37
N ILE A 29 36.05 15.87 19.18
CA ILE A 29 36.60 15.21 17.97
C ILE A 29 36.71 16.16 16.76
N CYS A 30 35.87 17.19 16.59
CA CYS A 30 35.92 18.08 15.42
C CYS A 30 36.85 19.30 15.61
N THR A 31 37.76 19.56 14.64
CA THR A 31 38.65 20.73 14.67
C THR A 31 38.09 21.98 13.97
N SER A 32 37.18 21.84 13.01
CA SER A 32 36.46 22.99 12.42
C SER A 32 35.10 22.60 11.84
N TRP A 33 34.19 23.58 11.78
CA TRP A 33 32.88 23.47 11.15
C TRP A 33 32.73 24.57 10.10
N GLY A 34 32.36 24.20 8.89
CA GLY A 34 31.98 25.13 7.82
C GLY A 34 30.56 24.84 7.34
N TRP A 35 29.77 25.88 7.17
CA TRP A 35 28.41 25.80 6.61
C TRP A 35 28.40 26.48 5.26
N THR A 36 27.84 25.82 4.25
CA THR A 36 27.59 26.43 2.95
C THR A 36 26.12 26.30 2.61
N SER A 37 25.43 27.43 2.46
CA SER A 37 24.11 27.47 1.83
C SER A 37 24.30 27.32 0.33
N THR A 38 23.55 26.41 -0.28
CA THR A 38 23.45 26.36 -1.75
C THR A 38 22.12 26.96 -2.19
N THR A 39 22.06 27.46 -3.42
CA THR A 39 20.92 28.18 -4.02
C THR A 39 19.60 27.40 -4.01
N ASP A 40 19.64 26.10 -3.73
CA ASP A 40 18.47 25.21 -3.73
C ASP A 40 17.92 24.91 -2.32
N GLY A 41 18.25 25.74 -1.32
CA GLY A 41 17.75 25.58 0.06
C GLY A 41 18.39 24.42 0.83
N VAL A 42 19.46 23.83 0.31
CA VAL A 42 20.21 22.74 0.95
C VAL A 42 21.31 23.31 1.85
N LEU A 43 21.24 23.00 3.15
CA LEU A 43 22.30 23.25 4.12
C LEU A 43 23.33 22.12 4.06
N SER A 44 24.57 22.45 3.67
CA SER A 44 25.69 21.52 3.68
C SER A 44 26.63 21.82 4.83
N VAL A 45 27.01 20.77 5.57
CA VAL A 45 27.94 20.86 6.71
C VAL A 45 29.24 20.18 6.31
N ARG A 46 30.35 20.90 6.44
CA ARG A 46 31.70 20.39 6.23
C ARG A 46 32.42 20.36 7.58
N ALA A 47 32.80 19.18 8.04
CA ALA A 47 33.62 18.99 9.24
C ALA A 47 35.00 18.45 8.85
N SER A 48 36.04 18.95 9.51
CA SER A 48 37.42 18.47 9.34
C SER A 48 38.01 17.96 10.66
N TRP A 49 38.88 16.96 10.55
CA TRP A 49 39.51 16.23 11.66
C TRP A 49 41.04 16.28 11.49
N ARG A 50 41.82 16.26 12.59
CA ARG A 50 43.26 15.95 12.57
C ARG A 50 43.48 14.58 13.20
N GLY A 51 44.08 13.64 12.46
CA GLY A 51 44.41 12.28 12.93
C GLY A 51 43.73 11.17 12.13
N GLU A 52 44.05 9.91 12.46
CA GLU A 52 43.37 8.74 11.90
C GLU A 52 41.89 8.77 12.26
N SER A 53 41.04 8.42 11.28
CA SER A 53 39.59 8.31 11.49
C SER A 53 39.30 7.40 12.69
N PRO A 54 38.36 7.75 13.60
CA PRO A 54 37.92 6.80 14.61
C PRO A 54 37.43 5.55 13.89
N SER A 55 38.04 4.40 14.17
CA SER A 55 37.57 3.11 13.69
C SER A 55 36.19 2.86 14.30
N LEU A 56 35.14 3.20 13.54
CA LEU A 56 33.79 2.73 13.84
C LEU A 56 33.74 1.24 13.49
N THR A 57 34.12 0.40 14.44
CA THR A 57 33.91 -1.05 14.39
C THR A 57 32.54 -1.36 14.99
N GLY A 58 31.53 -1.50 14.15
CA GLY A 58 30.15 -1.87 14.49
C GLY A 58 29.31 -2.06 13.21
N PRO A 59 28.11 -2.67 13.27
CA PRO A 59 27.33 -3.07 12.09
C PRO A 59 26.82 -1.88 11.26
N ASP A 60 26.90 -0.67 11.81
CA ASP A 60 26.26 0.53 11.28
C ASP A 60 27.15 1.30 10.31
N LYS A 61 27.37 0.72 9.12
CA LYS A 61 27.75 1.49 7.93
C LYS A 61 26.50 1.88 7.15
N GLY A 62 25.82 2.94 7.57
CA GLY A 62 24.66 3.48 6.87
C GLY A 62 24.37 4.91 7.29
N ALA A 63 23.95 5.76 6.35
CA ALA A 63 23.60 7.14 6.61
C ALA A 63 22.46 7.25 7.64
N TYR A 64 22.70 7.94 8.76
CA TYR A 64 21.68 8.17 9.79
C TYR A 64 20.73 9.30 9.37
N CYS A 65 19.43 9.04 9.33
CA CYS A 65 18.41 10.06 9.12
C CYS A 65 17.83 10.48 10.49
N VAL A 66 18.09 11.71 10.92
CA VAL A 66 17.51 12.23 12.18
C VAL A 66 16.22 12.96 11.85
N ARG A 67 15.07 12.40 12.26
CA ARG A 67 13.76 13.06 12.19
C ARG A 67 13.55 13.89 13.45
N VAL A 68 13.55 15.21 13.33
CA VAL A 68 13.23 16.11 14.45
C VAL A 68 11.74 16.42 14.42
N VAL A 69 10.96 15.82 15.32
CA VAL A 69 9.54 16.13 15.52
C VAL A 69 9.40 17.30 16.49
N ARG A 70 8.52 18.26 16.19
CA ARG A 70 8.24 19.43 17.04
C ARG A 70 7.75 18.97 18.43
N GLY A 71 8.29 19.59 19.48
CA GLY A 71 7.58 19.76 20.74
C GLY A 71 7.48 18.54 21.66
N ASN A 72 8.59 17.88 21.99
CA ASN A 72 8.89 17.41 23.36
C ASN A 72 10.30 16.80 23.39
N ARG A 73 10.99 16.92 24.52
CA ARG A 73 12.33 16.32 24.71
C ARG A 73 12.17 14.80 24.79
N VAL A 74 12.40 14.09 23.70
CA VAL A 74 12.48 12.63 23.69
C VAL A 74 13.90 12.21 24.14
N PRO A 75 14.07 11.40 25.19
CA PRO A 75 15.37 10.84 25.57
C PRO A 75 15.94 9.98 24.43
N PHE A 76 17.28 9.93 24.29
CA PHE A 76 17.96 9.16 23.22
C PHE A 76 17.62 7.65 23.23
N ALA A 77 17.12 7.13 24.35
CA ALA A 77 16.67 5.74 24.49
C ALA A 77 15.33 5.42 23.78
N GLU A 78 14.59 6.45 23.33
CA GLU A 78 13.30 6.31 22.63
C GLU A 78 13.39 6.65 21.14
N CYS A 79 14.60 6.84 20.59
CA CYS A 79 14.80 6.89 19.14
C CYS A 79 14.58 5.48 18.57
N ASP A 80 13.34 5.22 18.14
CA ASP A 80 12.98 4.00 17.42
C ASP A 80 13.85 3.86 16.15
N MET A 81 14.61 2.76 16.10
CA MET A 81 15.36 2.30 14.94
C MET A 81 14.40 1.72 13.89
N SER A 82 13.30 2.41 13.60
CA SER A 82 12.39 2.00 12.55
C SER A 82 13.08 2.20 11.21
N THR A 83 13.12 1.15 10.41
CA THR A 83 13.39 1.22 8.98
C THR A 83 12.20 1.92 8.31
N ASP A 84 12.05 3.23 8.54
CA ASP A 84 10.98 4.06 7.99
C ASP A 84 11.17 4.07 6.46
N VAL A 85 10.43 3.20 5.77
CA VAL A 85 10.42 3.17 4.31
C VAL A 85 9.80 4.48 3.88
N SER A 86 10.64 5.44 3.50
CA SER A 86 10.17 6.76 3.09
C SER A 86 9.12 6.61 1.99
N ARG A 87 7.84 6.94 2.26
CA ARG A 87 6.74 6.90 1.29
C ARG A 87 7.03 7.91 0.18
N PRO A 88 7.51 7.50 -1.01
CA PRO A 88 7.82 8.44 -2.06
C PRO A 88 6.50 9.02 -2.60
N ALA A 89 6.50 10.30 -2.95
CA ALA A 89 5.39 10.87 -3.70
C ALA A 89 5.38 10.25 -5.10
N ALA A 90 4.37 9.41 -5.38
CA ALA A 90 4.14 8.85 -6.70
C ALA A 90 3.00 9.63 -7.38
N VAL A 91 3.29 10.28 -8.49
CA VAL A 91 2.28 10.95 -9.33
C VAL A 91 2.16 10.16 -10.62
N PHE A 92 0.95 9.68 -10.91
CA PHE A 92 0.65 8.91 -12.10
C PHE A 92 -0.22 9.78 -13.03
N PRO A 93 0.32 10.27 -14.16
CA PRO A 93 -0.41 11.18 -15.03
C PRO A 93 -1.67 10.50 -15.62
N GLY A 94 -2.72 11.30 -15.88
CA GLY A 94 -3.94 10.83 -16.56
C GLY A 94 -5.02 10.21 -15.67
N LEU A 95 -4.88 10.24 -14.34
CA LEU A 95 -5.89 9.73 -13.40
C LEU A 95 -6.82 10.80 -12.81
N ALA A 96 -6.50 12.08 -12.93
CA ALA A 96 -7.35 13.14 -12.40
C ALA A 96 -8.78 13.09 -12.99
N GLY A 97 -9.80 13.16 -12.14
CA GLY A 97 -11.21 13.09 -12.52
C GLY A 97 -11.73 11.69 -12.86
N LYS A 98 -10.89 10.65 -12.84
CA LYS A 98 -11.32 9.27 -13.08
C LYS A 98 -12.21 8.75 -11.96
N ILE A 99 -13.20 7.94 -12.31
CA ILE A 99 -14.16 7.35 -11.37
C ILE A 99 -13.63 6.00 -10.91
N VAL A 100 -13.37 5.88 -9.60
CA VAL A 100 -12.74 4.71 -8.98
C VAL A 100 -13.67 4.16 -7.90
N LEU A 101 -14.00 2.88 -7.99
CA LEU A 101 -14.73 2.15 -6.95
C LEU A 101 -13.77 1.20 -6.23
N VAL A 102 -13.66 1.31 -4.91
CA VAL A 102 -12.79 0.44 -4.08
C VAL A 102 -13.63 -0.29 -3.03
N THR A 103 -13.58 -1.62 -3.01
CA THR A 103 -14.25 -2.43 -1.99
C THR A 103 -13.32 -2.77 -0.81
N GLY A 104 -13.89 -2.96 0.39
CA GLY A 104 -13.10 -3.15 1.62
C GLY A 104 -12.26 -1.92 1.96
N ALA A 105 -12.77 -0.72 1.66
CA ALA A 105 -12.01 0.53 1.70
C ALA A 105 -11.92 1.18 3.09
N GLY A 106 -12.63 0.67 4.10
CA GLY A 106 -12.72 1.29 5.43
C GLY A 106 -11.45 1.18 6.28
N ARG A 107 -10.51 0.26 5.94
CA ARG A 107 -9.24 0.08 6.67
C ARG A 107 -8.15 -0.60 5.84
N GLY A 108 -6.95 -0.70 6.41
CA GLY A 108 -5.83 -1.49 5.89
C GLY A 108 -5.50 -1.19 4.43
N ILE A 109 -5.38 -2.24 3.62
CA ILE A 109 -4.98 -2.15 2.20
C ILE A 109 -6.00 -1.34 1.39
N GLY A 110 -7.31 -1.58 1.57
CA GLY A 110 -8.34 -0.86 0.81
C GLY A 110 -8.34 0.65 1.08
N ARG A 111 -8.19 1.04 2.36
CA ARG A 111 -7.99 2.45 2.74
C ARG A 111 -6.76 3.04 2.06
N ALA A 112 -5.63 2.33 2.07
CA ALA A 112 -4.39 2.81 1.47
C ALA A 112 -4.49 2.94 -0.06
N ILE A 113 -5.18 2.01 -0.72
CA ILE A 113 -5.48 2.08 -2.16
C ILE A 113 -6.31 3.33 -2.46
N ALA A 114 -7.39 3.56 -1.71
CA ALA A 114 -8.25 4.72 -1.87
C ALA A 114 -7.47 6.03 -1.67
N GLU A 115 -6.61 6.10 -0.65
CA GLU A 115 -5.76 7.26 -0.39
C GLU A 115 -4.79 7.54 -1.56
N GLU A 116 -4.17 6.50 -2.13
CA GLU A 116 -3.28 6.68 -3.29
C GLU A 116 -4.03 7.19 -4.52
N PHE A 117 -5.27 6.76 -4.78
CA PHE A 117 -6.11 7.35 -5.84
C PHE A 117 -6.58 8.77 -5.50
N ALA A 118 -6.88 9.08 -4.23
CA ALA A 118 -7.27 10.41 -3.80
C ALA A 118 -6.17 11.44 -4.09
N LYS A 119 -4.90 11.06 -3.88
CA LYS A 119 -3.73 11.88 -4.24
C LYS A 119 -3.66 12.18 -5.74
N GLN A 120 -4.13 11.27 -6.60
CA GLN A 120 -4.22 11.49 -8.03
C GLN A 120 -5.46 12.30 -8.45
N LYS A 121 -6.25 12.82 -7.50
CA LYS A 121 -7.48 13.59 -7.74
C LYS A 121 -8.56 12.79 -8.48
N CYS A 122 -8.64 11.49 -8.24
CA CYS A 122 -9.75 10.65 -8.69
C CYS A 122 -11.03 10.95 -7.90
N HIS A 123 -12.19 10.73 -8.51
CA HIS A 123 -13.47 10.62 -7.83
C HIS A 123 -13.62 9.21 -7.28
N LEU A 124 -13.86 9.09 -5.98
CA LEU A 124 -13.86 7.81 -5.29
C LEU A 124 -15.26 7.43 -4.82
N MET A 125 -15.62 6.17 -5.02
CA MET A 125 -16.65 5.48 -4.27
C MET A 125 -15.99 4.44 -3.37
N LEU A 126 -16.09 4.63 -2.07
CA LEU A 126 -15.60 3.68 -1.07
C LEU A 126 -16.72 2.74 -0.65
N VAL A 127 -16.49 1.44 -0.73
CA VAL A 127 -17.48 0.43 -0.35
C VAL A 127 -16.92 -0.45 0.76
N ASP A 128 -17.68 -0.61 1.81
CA ASP A 128 -17.34 -1.52 2.91
C ASP A 128 -18.62 -2.04 3.57
N LEU A 129 -18.51 -3.10 4.37
CA LEU A 129 -19.60 -3.55 5.25
C LEU A 129 -19.61 -2.74 6.55
N ASP A 130 -18.44 -2.24 6.97
CA ASP A 130 -18.24 -1.52 8.23
C ASP A 130 -18.52 -0.01 8.07
N GLN A 131 -19.30 0.56 8.99
CA GLN A 131 -19.65 1.99 9.02
C GLN A 131 -18.43 2.93 9.06
N ARG A 132 -17.27 2.46 9.53
CA ARG A 132 -16.01 3.24 9.55
C ARG A 132 -15.65 3.83 8.19
N VAL A 133 -16.13 3.25 7.08
CA VAL A 133 -15.90 3.78 5.73
C VAL A 133 -16.38 5.22 5.56
N GLU A 134 -17.42 5.64 6.29
CA GLU A 134 -17.92 7.02 6.28
C GLU A 134 -16.85 8.01 6.76
N GLY A 135 -16.27 7.76 7.93
CA GLY A 135 -15.19 8.59 8.47
C GLY A 135 -13.96 8.59 7.57
N THR A 136 -13.64 7.42 7.00
CA THR A 136 -12.54 7.27 6.03
C THR A 136 -12.75 8.14 4.79
N ALA A 137 -13.97 8.16 4.25
CA ALA A 137 -14.32 9.00 3.10
C ALA A 137 -14.21 10.49 3.43
N ALA A 138 -14.74 10.93 4.58
CA ALA A 138 -14.68 12.31 5.03
C ALA A 138 -13.23 12.79 5.24
N GLU A 139 -12.40 12.00 5.91
CA GLU A 139 -10.97 12.27 6.11
C GLU A 139 -10.24 12.45 4.78
N MET A 140 -10.45 11.56 3.82
CA MET A 140 -9.79 11.61 2.51
C MET A 140 -10.26 12.82 1.67
N ALA A 141 -11.56 13.11 1.68
CA ALA A 141 -12.11 14.27 0.99
C ALA A 141 -11.49 15.57 1.52
N ALA A 142 -11.41 15.72 2.84
CA ALA A 142 -10.81 16.89 3.49
C ALA A 142 -9.30 16.99 3.22
N ALA A 143 -8.55 15.87 3.29
CA ALA A 143 -7.10 15.87 3.13
C ALA A 143 -6.64 16.14 1.69
N HIS A 144 -7.41 15.68 0.70
CA HIS A 144 -6.99 15.73 -0.71
C HIS A 144 -7.82 16.66 -1.59
N GLY A 145 -8.92 17.24 -1.08
CA GLY A 145 -9.79 18.12 -1.86
C GLY A 145 -10.35 17.42 -3.10
N THR A 146 -10.64 16.12 -2.99
CA THR A 146 -11.28 15.33 -4.05
C THR A 146 -12.64 14.83 -3.60
N LYS A 147 -13.51 14.52 -4.55
CA LYS A 147 -14.82 13.95 -4.24
C LYS A 147 -14.67 12.48 -3.83
N VAL A 148 -15.07 12.17 -2.61
CA VAL A 148 -15.06 10.83 -2.03
C VAL A 148 -16.43 10.54 -1.43
N ASP A 149 -17.20 9.69 -2.11
CA ASP A 149 -18.47 9.17 -1.64
C ASP A 149 -18.24 7.78 -1.01
N TYR A 150 -19.19 7.32 -0.20
CA TYR A 150 -19.16 5.97 0.37
C TYR A 150 -20.51 5.26 0.26
N ARG A 151 -20.50 3.93 0.29
CA ARG A 151 -21.69 3.09 0.47
C ARG A 151 -21.40 1.87 1.33
N LEU A 152 -22.40 1.49 2.12
CA LEU A 152 -22.42 0.20 2.78
C LEU A 152 -22.92 -0.86 1.82
N ALA A 153 -22.18 -1.96 1.73
CA ALA A 153 -22.63 -3.15 1.01
C ALA A 153 -21.88 -4.39 1.51
N ASP A 154 -22.65 -5.46 1.73
CA ASP A 154 -22.09 -6.80 1.73
C ASP A 154 -21.77 -7.19 0.28
N VAL A 155 -20.51 -7.53 0.01
CA VAL A 155 -20.07 -7.93 -1.33
C VAL A 155 -20.73 -9.21 -1.82
N THR A 156 -21.31 -10.01 -0.92
CA THR A 156 -22.04 -11.24 -1.23
C THR A 156 -23.47 -10.99 -1.71
N ASP A 157 -24.05 -9.82 -1.38
CA ASP A 157 -25.38 -9.41 -1.85
C ASP A 157 -25.30 -8.81 -3.25
N SER A 158 -25.53 -9.65 -4.26
CA SER A 158 -25.47 -9.24 -5.67
C SER A 158 -26.45 -8.12 -6.04
N ALA A 159 -27.60 -7.99 -5.35
CA ALA A 159 -28.58 -6.95 -5.62
C ALA A 159 -28.05 -5.59 -5.14
N ARG A 160 -27.58 -5.53 -3.88
CA ARG A 160 -26.98 -4.31 -3.34
C ARG A 160 -25.71 -3.91 -4.08
N VAL A 161 -24.86 -4.86 -4.45
CA VAL A 161 -23.66 -4.60 -5.26
C VAL A 161 -24.00 -3.93 -6.58
N LYS A 162 -25.05 -4.40 -7.27
CA LYS A 162 -25.52 -3.79 -8.53
C LYS A 162 -25.96 -2.34 -8.32
N GLU A 163 -26.74 -2.07 -7.28
CA GLU A 163 -27.19 -0.72 -6.93
C GLU A 163 -26.00 0.21 -6.65
N VAL A 164 -25.03 -0.22 -5.86
CA VAL A 164 -23.83 0.59 -5.54
C VAL A 164 -23.03 0.93 -6.80
N VAL A 165 -22.87 -0.01 -7.73
CA VAL A 165 -22.20 0.27 -9.02
C VAL A 165 -23.00 1.29 -9.82
N GLU A 166 -24.34 1.18 -9.86
CA GLU A 166 -25.22 2.15 -10.55
C GLU A 166 -25.14 3.55 -9.92
N GLU A 167 -25.22 3.64 -8.59
CA GLU A 167 -25.05 4.88 -7.81
C GLU A 167 -23.69 5.53 -8.04
N THR A 168 -22.64 4.74 -8.23
CA THR A 168 -21.27 5.23 -8.51
C THR A 168 -21.17 5.93 -9.86
N VAL A 169 -21.76 5.36 -10.91
CA VAL A 169 -21.54 5.80 -12.29
C VAL A 169 -22.57 6.82 -12.77
N GLN A 170 -23.76 6.85 -12.16
CA GLN A 170 -24.86 7.72 -12.56
C GLN A 170 -24.50 9.21 -12.60
N PRO A 171 -23.76 9.78 -11.62
CA PRO A 171 -23.42 11.20 -11.62
C PRO A 171 -22.48 11.64 -12.76
N TYR A 172 -21.81 10.69 -13.43
CA TYR A 172 -20.68 10.96 -14.34
C TYR A 172 -20.90 10.43 -15.76
N GLY A 173 -22.15 10.24 -16.18
CA GLY A 173 -22.45 9.79 -17.55
C GLY A 173 -22.38 8.26 -17.76
N LYS A 174 -22.52 7.48 -16.69
CA LYS A 174 -22.64 6.00 -16.68
C LYS A 174 -21.39 5.24 -17.18
N GLY A 175 -20.19 5.72 -16.92
CA GLY A 175 -18.93 4.97 -17.13
C GLY A 175 -18.24 4.69 -15.79
N LEU A 176 -17.38 3.67 -15.73
CA LEU A 176 -16.51 3.41 -14.58
C LEU A 176 -15.08 3.23 -15.08
N ASP A 177 -14.13 4.03 -14.58
CA ASP A 177 -12.75 3.95 -15.05
C ASP A 177 -11.95 2.86 -14.35
N VAL A 178 -12.14 2.70 -13.04
CA VAL A 178 -11.40 1.73 -12.22
C VAL A 178 -12.34 1.03 -11.23
N LEU A 179 -12.32 -0.30 -11.23
CA LEU A 179 -12.85 -1.13 -10.16
C LEU A 179 -11.69 -1.78 -9.42
N VAL A 180 -11.65 -1.65 -8.09
CA VAL A 180 -10.72 -2.40 -7.24
C VAL A 180 -11.50 -3.31 -6.29
N ASN A 181 -11.40 -4.62 -6.52
CA ASN A 181 -11.94 -5.63 -5.64
C ASN A 181 -10.91 -6.00 -4.57
N ASN A 182 -11.08 -5.47 -3.36
CA ASN A 182 -10.17 -5.70 -2.24
C ASN A 182 -10.85 -6.32 -1.00
N ALA A 183 -12.17 -6.25 -0.89
CA ALA A 183 -12.89 -6.86 0.23
C ALA A 183 -12.47 -8.33 0.43
N GLY A 184 -12.22 -8.69 1.69
CA GLY A 184 -11.83 -10.05 2.02
C GLY A 184 -11.74 -10.31 3.53
N ILE A 185 -11.95 -11.58 3.89
CA ILE A 185 -11.83 -12.10 5.25
C ILE A 185 -10.93 -13.33 5.28
N THR A 186 -10.48 -13.70 6.47
CA THR A 186 -9.80 -14.96 6.78
C THR A 186 -10.57 -15.75 7.83
N ARG A 187 -10.53 -17.08 7.71
CA ARG A 187 -11.03 -18.06 8.68
C ARG A 187 -10.05 -19.22 8.67
N ASP A 188 -8.95 -19.02 9.38
CA ASP A 188 -7.81 -19.93 9.35
C ASP A 188 -8.11 -21.17 10.20
N GLY A 189 -7.73 -22.32 9.67
CA GLY A 189 -7.92 -23.62 10.29
C GLY A 189 -7.34 -24.73 9.42
N LEU A 190 -6.84 -25.79 10.05
CA LEU A 190 -6.42 -26.97 9.30
C LEU A 190 -7.61 -27.55 8.53
N ALA A 191 -7.40 -27.92 7.26
CA ALA A 191 -8.47 -28.34 6.36
C ALA A 191 -9.35 -29.46 6.94
N MET A 192 -8.76 -30.44 7.64
CA MET A 192 -9.50 -31.54 8.28
C MET A 192 -10.47 -31.12 9.39
N ARG A 193 -10.34 -29.89 9.91
CA ARG A 193 -11.17 -29.35 11.00
C ARG A 193 -11.92 -28.08 10.58
N MET A 194 -11.81 -27.70 9.31
CA MET A 194 -12.46 -26.50 8.78
C MET A 194 -13.95 -26.76 8.68
N SER A 195 -14.75 -25.89 9.28
CA SER A 195 -16.20 -25.98 9.18
C SER A 195 -16.67 -25.56 7.78
N ASP A 196 -17.80 -26.13 7.33
CA ASP A 196 -18.44 -25.69 6.09
C ASP A 196 -18.82 -24.20 6.13
N ALA A 197 -19.19 -23.69 7.31
CA ALA A 197 -19.52 -22.28 7.50
C ALA A 197 -18.30 -21.37 7.28
N ASP A 198 -17.13 -21.72 7.83
CA ASP A 198 -15.89 -20.96 7.64
C ASP A 198 -15.39 -21.05 6.20
N TRP A 199 -15.50 -22.23 5.58
CA TRP A 199 -15.23 -22.41 4.17
C TRP A 199 -16.11 -21.49 3.32
N ASN A 200 -17.43 -21.60 3.48
CA ASN A 200 -18.40 -20.85 2.69
C ASN A 200 -18.27 -19.34 2.91
N ALA A 201 -18.02 -18.88 4.13
CA ALA A 201 -17.84 -17.45 4.41
C ALA A 201 -16.66 -16.85 3.64
N VAL A 202 -15.53 -17.56 3.59
CA VAL A 202 -14.32 -17.11 2.87
C VAL A 202 -14.51 -17.18 1.36
N ILE A 203 -15.10 -18.26 0.82
CA ILE A 203 -15.39 -18.37 -0.62
C ILE A 203 -16.39 -17.28 -1.06
N SER A 204 -17.49 -17.11 -0.32
CA SER A 204 -18.53 -16.12 -0.62
C SER A 204 -17.96 -14.70 -0.63
N THR A 205 -17.24 -14.29 0.42
CA THR A 205 -16.71 -12.93 0.50
C THR A 205 -15.59 -12.70 -0.52
N ASN A 206 -14.57 -13.56 -0.55
CA ASN A 206 -13.32 -13.25 -1.25
C ASN A 206 -13.39 -13.56 -2.75
N LEU A 207 -14.15 -14.59 -3.16
CA LEU A 207 -14.27 -15.00 -4.55
C LEU A 207 -15.62 -14.57 -5.13
N THR A 208 -16.74 -14.95 -4.51
CA THR A 208 -18.07 -14.60 -5.03
C THR A 208 -18.31 -13.09 -4.97
N GLY A 209 -17.83 -12.40 -3.95
CA GLY A 209 -17.88 -10.93 -3.88
C GLY A 209 -17.13 -10.25 -5.02
N THR A 210 -15.92 -10.74 -5.35
CA THR A 210 -15.16 -10.29 -6.52
C THR A 210 -15.97 -10.50 -7.81
N HIS A 211 -16.60 -11.66 -7.97
CA HIS A 211 -17.47 -11.97 -9.11
C HIS A 211 -18.66 -10.99 -9.20
N ASN A 212 -19.36 -10.74 -8.09
CA ASN A 212 -20.53 -9.86 -8.05
C ASN A 212 -20.20 -8.44 -8.55
N PHE A 213 -19.12 -7.84 -8.05
CA PHE A 213 -18.70 -6.52 -8.50
C PHE A 213 -18.22 -6.51 -9.94
N CYS A 214 -17.43 -7.50 -10.38
CA CYS A 214 -17.04 -7.62 -11.78
C CYS A 214 -18.26 -7.72 -12.70
N LYS A 215 -19.21 -8.61 -12.38
CA LYS A 215 -20.45 -8.80 -13.15
C LYS A 215 -21.27 -7.51 -13.25
N ALA A 216 -21.43 -6.78 -12.15
CA ALA A 216 -22.16 -5.51 -12.13
C ALA A 216 -21.43 -4.39 -12.90
N ALA A 217 -20.10 -4.36 -12.85
CA ALA A 217 -19.28 -3.27 -13.38
C ALA A 217 -18.85 -3.44 -14.85
N ILE A 218 -18.76 -4.66 -15.39
CA ILE A 218 -18.18 -4.94 -16.72
C ILE A 218 -18.75 -4.03 -17.81
N ARG A 219 -20.08 -3.83 -17.86
CA ARG A 219 -20.70 -2.96 -18.89
C ARG A 219 -20.20 -1.51 -18.83
N TYR A 220 -19.93 -1.02 -17.62
CA TYR A 220 -19.48 0.36 -17.37
C TYR A 220 -17.99 0.53 -17.59
N LEU A 221 -17.22 -0.48 -17.20
CA LEU A 221 -15.79 -0.56 -17.51
C LEU A 221 -15.57 -0.57 -19.02
N ARG A 222 -16.35 -1.34 -19.78
CA ARG A 222 -16.30 -1.35 -21.26
C ARG A 222 -16.55 0.05 -21.83
N LYS A 223 -17.58 0.75 -21.36
CA LYS A 223 -17.93 2.09 -21.84
C LYS A 223 -16.80 3.11 -21.63
N ALA A 224 -16.05 2.97 -20.54
CA ALA A 224 -14.97 3.89 -20.19
C ALA A 224 -13.57 3.45 -20.67
N ASN A 225 -13.44 2.30 -21.34
CA ASN A 225 -12.15 1.62 -21.54
C ASN A 225 -11.37 1.43 -20.22
N GLY A 226 -12.13 1.09 -19.18
CA GLY A 226 -11.67 1.00 -17.80
C GLY A 226 -10.87 -0.25 -17.47
N VAL A 227 -10.58 -0.41 -16.18
CA VAL A 227 -9.79 -1.52 -15.63
C VAL A 227 -10.44 -2.08 -14.38
N ALA A 228 -10.43 -3.41 -14.26
CA ALA A 228 -10.71 -4.11 -13.02
C ALA A 228 -9.40 -4.65 -12.43
N ILE A 229 -9.13 -4.31 -11.17
CA ILE A 229 -7.96 -4.76 -10.42
C ILE A 229 -8.46 -5.60 -9.26
N ASN A 230 -8.11 -6.88 -9.27
CA ASN A 230 -8.55 -7.83 -8.27
C ASN A 230 -7.39 -8.13 -7.31
N ILE A 231 -7.59 -7.85 -6.02
CA ILE A 231 -6.57 -8.11 -5.00
C ILE A 231 -6.67 -9.59 -4.59
N SER A 232 -5.69 -10.36 -5.05
CA SER A 232 -5.48 -11.74 -4.63
C SER A 232 -4.58 -11.79 -3.38
N SER A 233 -3.61 -12.68 -3.33
CA SER A 233 -2.56 -12.82 -2.32
C SER A 233 -1.50 -13.78 -2.84
N ILE A 234 -0.27 -13.66 -2.36
CA ILE A 234 0.79 -14.63 -2.69
C ILE A 234 0.37 -16.06 -2.32
N VAL A 235 -0.37 -16.27 -1.24
CA VAL A 235 -0.84 -17.60 -0.80
C VAL A 235 -1.84 -18.23 -1.77
N GLY A 236 -2.44 -17.45 -2.68
CA GLY A 236 -3.27 -17.97 -3.77
C GLY A 236 -2.45 -18.64 -4.89
N VAL A 237 -1.13 -18.41 -4.92
CA VAL A 237 -0.18 -19.02 -5.87
C VAL A 237 0.53 -20.21 -5.25
N VAL A 238 1.04 -20.04 -4.04
CA VAL A 238 1.98 -20.99 -3.40
C VAL A 238 1.35 -21.81 -2.26
N GLY A 239 0.14 -21.46 -1.81
CA GLY A 239 -0.50 -22.08 -0.66
C GLY A 239 0.01 -21.55 0.69
N ASN A 240 -0.71 -21.87 1.76
CA ASN A 240 -0.28 -21.67 3.14
C ASN A 240 -1.01 -22.65 4.07
N VAL A 241 -0.29 -23.23 5.03
CA VAL A 241 -0.87 -24.20 5.97
C VAL A 241 -1.93 -23.52 6.81
N GLY A 242 -3.08 -24.18 6.96
CA GLY A 242 -4.21 -23.64 7.72
C GLY A 242 -5.06 -22.62 6.96
N GLN A 243 -4.81 -22.38 5.67
CA GLN A 243 -5.54 -21.40 4.87
C GLN A 243 -6.18 -22.00 3.62
N ALA A 244 -6.62 -23.26 3.66
CA ALA A 244 -7.13 -23.97 2.48
C ALA A 244 -8.27 -23.21 1.77
N ASN A 245 -9.25 -22.69 2.51
CA ASN A 245 -10.34 -21.85 1.98
C ASN A 245 -9.82 -20.54 1.35
N TYR A 246 -8.89 -19.85 2.01
CA TYR A 246 -8.37 -18.56 1.58
C TYR A 246 -7.46 -18.71 0.36
N CYS A 247 -6.58 -19.72 0.35
CA CYS A 247 -5.80 -20.12 -0.82
C CYS A 247 -6.69 -20.48 -2.00
N ALA A 248 -7.75 -21.28 -1.78
CA ALA A 248 -8.72 -21.62 -2.82
C ALA A 248 -9.42 -20.36 -3.37
N ALA A 249 -9.90 -19.46 -2.51
CA ALA A 249 -10.53 -18.22 -2.94
C ALA A 249 -9.57 -17.31 -3.71
N LYS A 250 -8.35 -17.07 -3.19
CA LYS A 250 -7.37 -16.16 -3.78
C LYS A 250 -6.76 -16.73 -5.07
N GLY A 251 -6.51 -18.04 -5.13
CA GLY A 251 -6.16 -18.75 -6.37
C GLY A 251 -7.31 -18.69 -7.39
N GLY A 252 -8.54 -18.86 -6.93
CA GLY A 252 -9.75 -18.67 -7.73
C GLY A 252 -9.85 -17.28 -8.33
N VAL A 253 -9.56 -16.22 -7.57
CA VAL A 253 -9.51 -14.84 -8.07
C VAL A 253 -8.48 -14.68 -9.18
N ILE A 254 -7.29 -15.29 -9.07
CA ILE A 254 -6.26 -15.25 -10.12
C ILE A 254 -6.79 -15.86 -11.42
N SER A 255 -7.30 -17.08 -11.35
CA SER A 255 -7.81 -17.81 -12.52
C SER A 255 -9.05 -17.15 -13.12
N TYR A 256 -9.98 -16.70 -12.28
CA TYR A 256 -11.17 -15.96 -12.67
C TYR A 256 -10.83 -14.68 -13.45
N THR A 257 -9.86 -13.92 -12.94
CA THR A 257 -9.46 -12.66 -13.59
C THR A 257 -8.84 -12.91 -14.97
N LYS A 258 -8.06 -13.99 -15.13
CA LYS A 258 -7.54 -14.40 -16.44
C LYS A 258 -8.66 -14.77 -17.41
N ALA A 259 -9.66 -15.52 -16.96
CA ALA A 259 -10.81 -15.88 -17.78
C ALA A 259 -11.57 -14.63 -18.26
N LEU A 260 -11.86 -13.68 -17.36
CA LEU A 260 -12.50 -12.41 -17.73
C LEU A 260 -11.70 -11.60 -18.75
N ALA A 261 -10.37 -11.60 -18.66
CA ALA A 261 -9.52 -10.89 -19.62
C ALA A 261 -9.63 -11.46 -21.03
N ILE A 262 -9.89 -12.77 -21.16
CA ILE A 262 -10.12 -13.45 -22.44
C ILE A 262 -11.55 -13.18 -22.92
N GLU A 263 -12.55 -13.25 -22.03
CA GLU A 263 -13.96 -13.05 -22.38
C GLU A 263 -14.29 -11.60 -22.74
N VAL A 264 -13.61 -10.63 -22.13
CA VAL A 264 -13.91 -9.19 -22.26
C VAL A 264 -12.66 -8.38 -22.59
N PRO A 265 -12.05 -8.57 -23.79
CA PRO A 265 -10.76 -7.95 -24.14
C PRO A 265 -10.81 -6.41 -24.21
N THR A 266 -12.00 -5.82 -24.29
CA THR A 266 -12.20 -4.35 -24.23
C THR A 266 -12.03 -3.77 -22.82
N VAL A 267 -12.00 -4.61 -21.78
CA VAL A 267 -11.74 -4.19 -20.40
C VAL A 267 -10.37 -4.70 -20.00
N ARG A 268 -9.63 -3.87 -19.27
CA ARG A 268 -8.34 -4.26 -18.74
C ARG A 268 -8.51 -4.99 -17.42
N PHE A 269 -7.71 -6.02 -17.21
CA PHE A 269 -7.70 -6.76 -15.96
C PHE A 269 -6.29 -6.86 -15.41
N ALA A 270 -6.14 -6.75 -14.10
CA ALA A 270 -4.89 -6.99 -13.40
C ALA A 270 -5.17 -7.69 -12.08
N VAL A 271 -4.20 -8.50 -11.64
CA VAL A 271 -4.23 -9.13 -10.32
C VAL A 271 -3.04 -8.63 -9.53
N ILE A 272 -3.29 -8.12 -8.32
CA ILE A 272 -2.23 -7.80 -7.37
C ILE A 272 -2.21 -8.91 -6.32
N CYS A 273 -1.03 -9.47 -6.05
CA CYS A 273 -0.81 -10.50 -5.04
C CYS A 273 0.07 -9.94 -3.92
N PRO A 274 -0.53 -9.33 -2.87
CA PRO A 274 0.22 -8.88 -1.71
C PRO A 274 0.87 -10.04 -0.96
N GLY A 275 2.05 -9.79 -0.41
CA GLY A 275 2.71 -10.63 0.59
C GLY A 275 2.24 -10.34 2.01
N PHE A 276 3.17 -10.28 2.96
CA PHE A 276 2.85 -10.00 4.37
C PHE A 276 2.85 -8.49 4.65
N ILE A 277 1.65 -7.94 4.84
CA ILE A 277 1.40 -6.49 4.90
C ILE A 277 1.03 -6.08 6.31
N ASN A 278 1.61 -4.99 6.80
CA ASN A 278 1.34 -4.41 8.10
C ASN A 278 -0.05 -3.75 8.14
N THR A 279 -1.04 -4.49 8.65
CA THR A 279 -2.44 -4.04 8.77
C THR A 279 -3.04 -4.43 10.12
N ASP A 280 -4.23 -3.91 10.42
CA ASP A 280 -5.04 -4.33 11.57
C ASP A 280 -5.21 -5.85 11.65
N MET A 281 -5.33 -6.53 10.50
CA MET A 281 -5.50 -7.98 10.42
C MET A 281 -4.25 -8.73 10.91
N THR A 282 -3.06 -8.24 10.61
CA THR A 282 -1.78 -8.84 11.02
C THR A 282 -1.31 -8.36 12.39
N ALA A 283 -1.87 -7.25 12.88
CA ALA A 283 -1.49 -6.66 14.16
C ALA A 283 -1.73 -7.64 15.33
N GLY A 284 -2.80 -8.43 15.27
CA GLY A 284 -3.18 -9.42 16.29
C GLY A 284 -2.39 -10.73 16.27
N LEU A 285 -1.47 -10.93 15.32
CA LEU A 285 -0.63 -12.13 15.28
C LEU A 285 0.42 -12.10 16.39
N ALA A 286 0.73 -13.29 16.94
CA ALA A 286 1.83 -13.48 17.88
C ALA A 286 3.18 -13.09 17.25
N GLN A 287 4.12 -12.59 18.06
CA GLN A 287 5.38 -12.07 17.55
C GLN A 287 6.18 -13.16 16.82
N GLU A 288 6.15 -14.39 17.32
CA GLU A 288 6.82 -15.54 16.72
C GLU A 288 6.29 -15.84 15.30
N THR A 289 4.98 -15.63 15.09
CA THR A 289 4.35 -15.80 13.77
C THR A 289 4.75 -14.66 12.83
N LYS A 290 4.83 -13.42 13.34
CA LYS A 290 5.33 -12.28 12.56
C LYS A 290 6.78 -12.50 12.14
N ASP A 291 7.64 -12.91 13.07
CA ASP A 291 9.06 -13.18 12.84
C ASP A 291 9.26 -14.32 11.84
N TYR A 292 8.42 -15.36 11.88
CA TYR A 292 8.42 -16.43 10.90
C TYR A 292 8.19 -15.91 9.47
N PHE A 293 7.12 -15.13 9.25
CA PHE A 293 6.81 -14.59 7.92
C PHE A 293 7.82 -13.52 7.46
N VAL A 294 8.32 -12.69 8.38
CA VAL A 294 9.41 -11.75 8.10
C VAL A 294 10.69 -12.50 7.72
N GLY A 295 11.00 -13.61 8.39
CA GLY A 295 12.13 -14.49 8.08
C GLY A 295 12.07 -15.07 6.67
N LYS A 296 10.86 -15.42 6.20
CA LYS A 296 10.61 -15.87 4.82
C LYS A 296 10.60 -14.77 3.76
N THR A 297 10.63 -13.50 4.16
CA THR A 297 10.65 -12.36 3.25
C THR A 297 12.09 -11.93 2.96
N ALA A 298 12.52 -11.91 1.70
CA ALA A 298 13.88 -11.49 1.34
C ALA A 298 14.20 -10.06 1.81
N MET A 299 13.21 -9.16 1.76
CA MET A 299 13.34 -7.79 2.28
C MET A 299 13.33 -7.67 3.82
N LYS A 300 13.15 -8.78 4.56
CA LYS A 300 13.21 -8.85 6.03
C LYS A 300 12.35 -7.84 6.77
N ARG A 301 11.19 -7.51 6.20
CA ARG A 301 10.17 -6.65 6.82
C ARG A 301 8.79 -6.98 6.28
N MET A 302 7.79 -6.50 7.00
CA MET A 302 6.43 -6.39 6.46
C MET A 302 6.39 -5.23 5.45
N ALA A 303 5.55 -5.37 4.42
CA ALA A 303 5.25 -4.25 3.54
C ALA A 303 4.20 -3.34 4.18
N GLU A 304 4.29 -2.06 3.88
CA GLU A 304 3.31 -1.08 4.32
C GLU A 304 2.11 -1.05 3.36
N PRO A 305 0.87 -0.78 3.83
CA PRO A 305 -0.32 -0.79 2.98
C PRO A 305 -0.24 0.14 1.77
N TRP A 306 0.48 1.27 1.89
CA TRP A 306 0.66 2.22 0.80
C TRP A 306 1.51 1.66 -0.35
N GLU A 307 2.40 0.70 -0.09
CA GLU A 307 3.19 0.03 -1.15
C GLU A 307 2.26 -0.79 -2.06
N ILE A 308 1.21 -1.39 -1.50
CA ILE A 308 0.16 -2.05 -2.28
C ILE A 308 -0.71 -1.03 -3.02
N GLY A 309 -1.06 0.07 -2.35
CA GLY A 309 -1.78 1.19 -2.97
C GLY A 309 -1.09 1.71 -4.22
N GLN A 310 0.23 1.95 -4.16
CA GLN A 310 1.01 2.42 -5.31
C GLN A 310 1.05 1.41 -6.45
N ALA A 311 1.18 0.12 -6.16
CA ALA A 311 1.14 -0.93 -7.19
C ALA A 311 -0.23 -0.99 -7.88
N VAL A 312 -1.33 -0.81 -7.14
CA VAL A 312 -2.69 -0.75 -7.70
C VAL A 312 -2.86 0.48 -8.60
N VAL A 313 -2.44 1.67 -8.14
CA VAL A 313 -2.53 2.89 -8.94
C VAL A 313 -1.69 2.79 -10.20
N GLN A 314 -0.50 2.19 -10.13
CA GLN A 314 0.34 1.93 -11.30
C GLN A 314 -0.37 1.02 -12.32
N ALA A 315 -0.94 -0.10 -11.89
CA ALA A 315 -1.70 -1.00 -12.77
C ALA A 315 -2.92 -0.30 -13.40
N ALA A 316 -3.55 0.63 -12.67
CA ALA A 316 -4.62 1.44 -13.23
C ALA A 316 -4.11 2.44 -14.28
N ALA A 317 -2.96 3.06 -14.01
CA ALA A 317 -2.35 4.13 -14.79
C ALA A 317 -1.63 3.71 -16.07
N ASP A 318 -1.48 2.41 -16.37
CA ASP A 318 -0.81 1.91 -17.58
C ASP A 318 -1.54 2.29 -18.91
N TYR A 319 -1.86 3.57 -19.13
CA TYR A 319 -2.57 4.08 -20.29
C TYR A 319 -1.82 3.81 -21.59
N GLY A 320 -2.53 3.36 -22.63
CA GLY A 320 -2.01 3.31 -24.00
C GLY A 320 -1.48 1.97 -24.50
N ASN A 321 -1.23 0.98 -23.64
CA ASN A 321 -0.94 -0.36 -24.14
C ASN A 321 -2.26 -1.02 -24.61
N SER A 322 -2.59 -1.01 -25.90
CA SER A 322 -3.82 -1.68 -26.39
C SER A 322 -3.67 -3.21 -26.46
N TYR A 323 -2.46 -3.74 -26.29
CA TYR A 323 -2.11 -5.15 -26.39
C TYR A 323 -1.82 -5.73 -24.99
N LYS A 324 -2.83 -5.70 -24.11
CA LYS A 324 -2.62 -6.01 -22.69
C LYS A 324 -2.77 -7.50 -22.38
N SER A 325 -1.76 -8.02 -21.69
CA SER A 325 -1.89 -9.20 -20.86
C SER A 325 -2.72 -8.89 -19.60
N CYS A 326 -3.25 -9.91 -18.93
CA CYS A 326 -3.75 -9.81 -17.57
C CYS A 326 -2.57 -10.01 -16.61
N PRO A 327 -1.82 -8.96 -16.21
CA PRO A 327 -0.65 -9.14 -15.36
C PRO A 327 -1.07 -9.67 -13.99
N ILE A 328 -0.25 -10.58 -13.47
CA ILE A 328 -0.26 -10.97 -12.06
C ILE A 328 0.98 -10.36 -11.43
N VAL A 329 0.78 -9.34 -10.60
CA VAL A 329 1.87 -8.60 -9.97
C VAL A 329 2.02 -9.06 -8.53
N MET A 330 3.16 -9.67 -8.21
CA MET A 330 3.51 -10.02 -6.85
C MET A 330 4.13 -8.81 -6.15
N VAL A 331 3.51 -8.37 -5.06
CA VAL A 331 4.04 -7.28 -4.21
C VAL A 331 4.29 -7.88 -2.82
N ALA A 332 5.36 -8.66 -2.75
CA ALA A 332 5.60 -9.56 -1.63
C ALA A 332 7.02 -9.50 -1.04
N GLY A 333 7.85 -8.54 -1.45
CA GLY A 333 9.20 -8.35 -0.89
C GLY A 333 10.13 -9.56 -1.05
N GLY A 334 9.91 -10.37 -2.09
CA GLY A 334 10.62 -11.64 -2.29
C GLY A 334 10.25 -12.70 -1.25
N MET A 335 9.01 -12.68 -0.74
CA MET A 335 8.52 -13.73 0.15
C MET A 335 8.44 -15.06 -0.60
N GLU A 336 9.24 -16.01 -0.16
CA GLU A 336 9.17 -17.40 -0.59
C GLU A 336 8.39 -18.19 0.45
N LEU A 337 7.20 -18.69 0.10
CA LEU A 337 6.47 -19.58 1.01
C LEU A 337 6.85 -21.05 0.85
N GLY A 338 7.79 -21.37 -0.05
CA GLY A 338 8.21 -22.73 -0.37
C GLY A 338 7.18 -23.40 -1.26
N GLY A 339 7.47 -23.47 -2.56
CA GLY A 339 6.61 -24.03 -3.61
C GLY A 339 7.07 -23.58 -4.98
#